data_AF-F9PA55-F1
#
_entry.id   AF-F9PA55-F1
#
_cell.length_a   1.000
_cell.length_b   1.000
_cell.length_c   1.000
_cell.angle_alpha   90.00
_cell.angle_beta   90.00
_cell.angle_gamma   90.00
#
_symmetry.space_group_name_H-M   'P 1'
#
loop_
_entity.id
_entity.type
_entity.pdbx_description
1 polymer ?
#
loop_
_entity_poly.entity_id
_entity_poly.type
_entity_poly.pdbx_seq_one_letter_code
_entity_poly.pdbx_strand_id
1 'polypeptide(L)'
;MNLSELRAEARRIQRQTKGIYALFLVPILTAIISVVYNYSSDTFSNNILQYGIQKTIVHGINRSLFPIAISFIVSFFLTAAFWTLLEVIRGKRQEVHFTDSVRTFDSKVIGPVFMTLLLKRVLLFLWNIFVWIGSGMMILASFSVIKLLPNSQALSQNTALQTTVGTLLLYILIGFILMVIGIIIALPQYYAYSQVEFILCDTLENQSYESAFKIIRTSRQMMKGYKGKRFVLDLTFIGWYLLTAITLGIASIYVYPYVYTAQTLFYEAVLKEQDQTPIFY
;
A
#
# COMPACT_ATOMS: atom_id res chain seq x y z
N MET A 1 24.25 -7.85 1.03
CA MET A 1 22.93 -8.49 0.82
C MET A 1 22.69 -8.77 -0.66
N ASN A 2 22.56 -10.05 -1.03
CA ASN A 2 22.21 -10.47 -2.39
C ASN A 2 20.69 -10.72 -2.51
N LEU A 3 20.01 -9.94 -3.36
CA LEU A 3 18.55 -10.03 -3.53
C LEU A 3 18.10 -11.33 -4.24
N SER A 4 18.99 -11.97 -5.02
CA SER A 4 18.68 -13.22 -5.69
C SER A 4 18.62 -14.39 -4.71
N GLU A 5 19.58 -14.46 -3.79
CA GLU A 5 19.65 -15.44 -2.72
C GLU A 5 18.45 -15.34 -1.79
N LEU A 6 18.10 -14.11 -1.37
CA LEU A 6 16.94 -13.83 -0.53
C LEU A 6 15.63 -14.35 -1.14
N ARG A 7 15.45 -14.19 -2.47
CA ARG A 7 14.30 -14.75 -3.19
C ARG A 7 14.33 -16.27 -3.29
N ALA A 8 15.52 -16.87 -3.42
CA ALA A 8 15.66 -18.32 -3.44
C ALA A 8 15.35 -18.91 -2.06
N GLU A 9 15.82 -18.27 -1.00
CA GLU A 9 15.54 -18.62 0.39
C GLU A 9 14.05 -18.49 0.70
N ALA A 10 13.38 -17.41 0.27
CA ALA A 10 11.94 -17.25 0.43
C ALA A 10 11.15 -18.44 -0.16
N ARG A 11 11.54 -18.91 -1.36
CA ARG A 11 10.94 -20.11 -1.97
C ARG A 11 11.21 -21.38 -1.19
N ARG A 12 12.41 -21.52 -0.60
CA ARG A 12 12.77 -22.68 0.22
C ARG A 12 11.90 -22.73 1.49
N ILE A 13 11.78 -21.61 2.19
CA ILE A 13 10.97 -21.51 3.41
C ILE A 13 9.50 -21.83 3.12
N GLN A 14 8.95 -21.31 2.02
CA GLN A 14 7.58 -21.60 1.61
C GLN A 14 7.33 -23.10 1.37
N ARG A 15 8.33 -23.83 0.84
CA ARG A 15 8.23 -25.29 0.59
C ARG A 15 8.36 -26.12 1.87
N GLN A 16 9.13 -25.64 2.83
CA GLN A 16 9.40 -26.36 4.09
C GLN A 16 8.33 -26.11 5.15
N THR A 17 7.68 -24.95 5.11
CA THR A 17 6.72 -24.52 6.14
C THR A 17 5.33 -25.05 5.81
N LYS A 18 4.80 -25.95 6.66
CA LYS A 18 3.43 -26.45 6.48
C LYS A 18 2.42 -25.37 6.88
N GLY A 19 1.37 -25.21 6.07
CA GLY A 19 0.26 -24.30 6.37
C GLY A 19 0.53 -22.82 6.10
N ILE A 20 1.66 -22.45 5.45
CA ILE A 20 2.01 -21.04 5.18
C ILE A 20 0.93 -20.28 4.40
N TYR A 21 0.17 -20.95 3.52
CA TYR A 21 -0.92 -20.36 2.76
C TYR A 21 -2.11 -19.94 3.64
N ALA A 22 -2.38 -20.66 4.73
CA ALA A 22 -3.48 -20.35 5.65
C ALA A 22 -3.27 -18.99 6.32
N LEU A 23 -2.02 -18.59 6.52
CA LEU A 23 -1.65 -17.31 7.11
C LEU A 23 -2.11 -16.10 6.28
N PHE A 24 -2.15 -16.26 4.95
CA PHE A 24 -2.48 -15.20 4.01
C PHE A 24 -3.89 -15.30 3.44
N LEU A 25 -4.70 -16.25 3.92
CA LEU A 25 -6.01 -16.55 3.38
C LEU A 25 -6.92 -15.31 3.35
N VAL A 26 -6.98 -14.55 4.45
CA VAL A 26 -7.83 -13.34 4.52
C VAL A 26 -7.35 -12.25 3.54
N PRO A 27 -6.06 -11.86 3.51
CA PRO A 27 -5.54 -10.96 2.47
C PRO A 27 -5.82 -11.43 1.04
N ILE A 28 -5.63 -12.73 0.76
CA ILE A 28 -5.84 -13.33 -0.56
C ILE A 28 -7.31 -13.22 -0.98
N LEU A 29 -8.24 -13.67 -0.13
CA LEU A 29 -9.67 -13.59 -0.41
C LEU A 29 -10.11 -12.14 -0.60
N THR A 30 -9.61 -11.24 0.23
CA THR A 30 -9.94 -9.81 0.12
C THR A 30 -9.44 -9.23 -1.19
N ALA A 31 -8.24 -9.62 -1.66
CA ALA A 31 -7.72 -9.18 -2.94
C ALA A 31 -8.59 -9.68 -4.10
N ILE A 32 -8.98 -10.96 -4.10
CA ILE A 32 -9.86 -11.55 -5.12
C ILE A 32 -11.21 -10.85 -5.14
N ILE A 33 -11.86 -10.71 -3.97
CA ILE A 33 -13.15 -10.01 -3.83
C ILE A 33 -13.05 -8.57 -4.31
N SER A 34 -11.94 -7.88 -3.99
CA SER A 34 -11.72 -6.50 -4.44
C SER A 34 -11.62 -6.41 -5.96
N VAL A 35 -10.94 -7.35 -6.63
CA VAL A 35 -10.87 -7.38 -8.10
C VAL A 35 -12.26 -7.61 -8.70
N VAL A 36 -13.02 -8.58 -8.18
CA VAL A 36 -14.39 -8.89 -8.64
C VAL A 36 -15.33 -7.70 -8.42
N TYR A 37 -15.26 -7.04 -7.27
CA TYR A 37 -16.06 -5.84 -6.97
C TYR A 37 -15.73 -4.69 -7.93
N ASN A 38 -14.45 -4.45 -8.22
CA ASN A 38 -14.05 -3.41 -9.17
C ASN A 38 -14.51 -3.71 -10.60
N TYR A 39 -14.50 -4.98 -11.02
CA TYR A 39 -15.02 -5.40 -12.33
C TYR A 39 -16.56 -5.31 -12.41
N SER A 40 -17.26 -5.66 -11.33
CA SER A 40 -18.73 -5.70 -11.31
C SER A 40 -19.38 -4.32 -11.09
N SER A 41 -18.66 -3.36 -10.52
CA SER A 41 -19.16 -2.02 -10.19
C SER A 41 -19.22 -1.05 -11.39
N ASP A 42 -19.22 -1.57 -12.61
CA ASP A 42 -19.16 -0.82 -13.88
C ASP A 42 -20.50 -0.14 -14.26
N THR A 43 -21.13 0.54 -13.30
CA THR A 43 -22.41 1.25 -13.48
C THR A 43 -22.26 2.76 -13.33
N PHE A 44 -21.12 3.34 -13.71
CA PHE A 44 -20.90 4.80 -13.66
C PHE A 44 -21.04 5.49 -15.04
N SER A 45 -21.01 4.74 -16.14
CA SER A 45 -20.86 5.31 -17.49
C SER A 45 -22.05 6.17 -17.98
N ASN A 46 -23.26 6.02 -17.44
CA ASN A 46 -24.43 6.56 -18.14
C ASN A 46 -24.98 7.89 -17.59
N ASN A 47 -24.54 8.38 -16.42
CA ASN A 47 -25.22 9.51 -15.76
C ASN A 47 -24.31 10.55 -15.06
N ILE A 48 -22.99 10.57 -15.30
CA ILE A 48 -22.04 11.54 -14.68
C ILE A 48 -22.47 12.99 -14.96
N LEU A 49 -22.99 13.25 -16.16
CA LEU A 49 -23.47 14.55 -16.60
C LEU A 49 -24.79 14.96 -15.92
N GLN A 50 -25.65 14.00 -15.53
CA GLN A 50 -26.92 14.28 -14.85
C GLN A 50 -26.76 14.56 -13.35
N TYR A 51 -25.75 13.98 -12.70
CA TYR A 51 -25.67 13.99 -11.24
C TYR A 51 -25.05 15.25 -10.63
N GLY A 52 -24.42 16.12 -11.42
CA GLY A 52 -23.77 17.34 -10.91
C GLY A 52 -22.53 17.06 -10.06
N ILE A 53 -21.80 18.11 -9.69
CA ILE A 53 -20.49 18.02 -9.00
C ILE A 53 -20.65 17.33 -7.64
N GLN A 54 -21.67 17.71 -6.88
CA GLN A 54 -21.87 17.23 -5.51
C GLN A 54 -22.08 15.72 -5.43
N LYS A 55 -22.96 15.15 -6.25
CA LYS A 55 -23.19 13.69 -6.25
C LYS A 55 -22.00 12.92 -6.83
N THR A 56 -21.27 13.51 -7.78
CA THR A 56 -20.02 12.93 -8.30
C THR A 56 -18.96 12.82 -7.20
N ILE A 57 -18.78 13.89 -6.41
CA ILE A 57 -17.86 13.90 -5.26
C ILE A 57 -18.31 12.88 -4.20
N VAL A 58 -19.59 12.91 -3.81
CA VAL A 58 -20.12 11.98 -2.79
C VAL A 58 -19.99 10.52 -3.24
N HIS A 59 -20.28 10.21 -4.50
CA HIS A 59 -20.11 8.86 -5.04
C HIS A 59 -18.64 8.43 -5.08
N GLY A 60 -17.74 9.33 -5.50
CA GLY A 60 -16.29 9.08 -5.49
C GLY A 60 -15.75 8.81 -4.09
N ILE A 61 -16.23 9.58 -3.09
CA ILE A 61 -15.90 9.36 -1.68
C ILE A 61 -16.41 7.99 -1.23
N ASN A 62 -17.69 7.67 -1.45
CA ASN A 62 -18.27 6.39 -1.03
C ASN A 62 -17.56 5.19 -1.66
N ARG A 63 -17.20 5.28 -2.95
CA ARG A 63 -16.42 4.25 -3.65
C ARG A 63 -15.03 4.06 -3.04
N SER A 64 -14.44 5.10 -2.47
CA SER A 64 -13.07 5.09 -1.96
C SER A 64 -12.98 4.71 -0.47
N LEU A 65 -13.94 5.13 0.35
CA LEU A 65 -13.89 4.92 1.81
C LEU A 65 -13.98 3.45 2.20
N PHE A 66 -14.88 2.68 1.58
CA PHE A 66 -15.07 1.28 1.93
C PHE A 66 -13.79 0.44 1.67
N PRO A 67 -13.15 0.52 0.48
CA PRO A 67 -11.85 -0.13 0.26
C PRO A 67 -10.76 0.31 1.24
N ILE A 68 -10.72 1.59 1.65
CA ILE A 68 -9.74 2.07 2.64
C ILE A 68 -9.94 1.37 3.98
N ALA A 69 -11.18 1.29 4.47
CA ALA A 69 -11.50 0.61 5.73
C ALA A 69 -11.15 -0.89 5.68
N ILE A 70 -11.54 -1.58 4.62
CA ILE A 70 -11.20 -2.98 4.40
C ILE A 70 -9.68 -3.18 4.36
N SER A 71 -8.95 -2.32 3.63
CA SER A 71 -7.49 -2.40 3.58
C SER A 71 -6.85 -2.20 4.95
N PHE A 72 -7.45 -1.39 5.83
CA PHE A 72 -6.98 -1.22 7.21
C PHE A 72 -7.16 -2.48 8.04
N ILE A 73 -8.32 -3.11 7.94
CA ILE A 73 -8.58 -4.40 8.59
C ILE A 73 -7.59 -5.46 8.08
N VAL A 74 -7.38 -5.57 6.76
CA VAL A 74 -6.41 -6.50 6.16
C VAL A 74 -4.99 -6.28 6.68
N SER A 75 -4.60 -5.04 7.01
CA SER A 75 -3.25 -4.79 7.55
C SER A 75 -3.01 -5.43 8.93
N PHE A 76 -4.04 -5.72 9.72
CA PHE A 76 -3.90 -6.50 10.96
C PHE A 76 -3.51 -7.94 10.67
N PHE A 77 -4.16 -8.56 9.68
CA PHE A 77 -3.86 -9.93 9.23
C PHE A 77 -2.47 -10.02 8.60
N LEU A 78 -2.07 -9.02 7.81
CA LEU A 78 -0.71 -8.97 7.26
C LEU A 78 0.35 -8.81 8.37
N THR A 79 0.09 -7.97 9.38
CA THR A 79 1.01 -7.81 10.51
C THR A 79 1.14 -9.11 11.31
N ALA A 80 0.02 -9.81 11.55
CA ALA A 80 0.02 -11.13 12.15
C ALA A 80 0.81 -12.13 11.31
N ALA A 81 0.67 -12.08 9.99
CA ALA A 81 1.44 -12.91 9.07
C ALA A 81 2.94 -12.64 9.14
N PHE A 82 3.34 -11.37 9.16
CA PHE A 82 4.75 -10.97 9.28
C PHE A 82 5.38 -11.46 10.57
N TRP A 83 4.68 -11.31 11.69
CA TRP A 83 5.17 -11.82 12.97
C TRP A 83 5.38 -13.34 12.93
N THR A 84 4.52 -14.09 12.22
CA THR A 84 4.62 -15.55 12.15
C THR A 84 5.77 -15.95 11.25
N LEU A 85 5.93 -15.23 10.14
CA LEU A 85 7.06 -15.42 9.25
C LEU A 85 8.38 -15.14 9.96
N LEU A 86 8.45 -14.14 10.86
CA LEU A 86 9.66 -13.90 11.66
C LEU A 86 9.99 -15.11 12.53
N GLU A 87 9.00 -15.70 13.21
CA GLU A 87 9.21 -16.92 14.01
C GLU A 87 9.67 -18.11 13.17
N VAL A 88 9.08 -18.29 11.97
CA VAL A 88 9.46 -19.36 11.04
C VAL A 88 10.89 -19.16 10.52
N ILE A 89 11.22 -17.94 10.06
CA ILE A 89 12.55 -17.60 9.54
C ILE A 89 13.63 -17.75 10.62
N ARG A 90 13.31 -17.41 11.88
CA ARG A 90 14.20 -17.57 13.03
C ARG A 90 14.26 -19.02 13.54
N GLY A 91 13.54 -19.96 12.92
CA GLY A 91 13.55 -21.38 13.28
C GLY A 91 12.78 -21.72 14.55
N LYS A 92 11.95 -20.82 15.08
CA LYS A 92 11.14 -21.05 16.30
C LYS A 92 10.00 -22.05 16.05
N ARG A 93 9.55 -22.17 14.80
CA ARG A 93 8.47 -23.10 14.40
C ARG A 93 8.55 -23.45 12.92
N GLN A 94 8.03 -24.63 12.55
CA GLN A 94 8.00 -25.12 11.16
C GLN A 94 6.58 -25.32 10.61
N GLU A 95 5.58 -25.27 11.49
CA GLU A 95 4.17 -25.41 11.14
C GLU A 95 3.42 -24.12 11.51
N VAL A 96 2.47 -23.75 10.67
CA VAL A 96 1.67 -22.53 10.79
C VAL A 96 0.20 -22.87 10.64
N HIS A 97 -0.64 -22.29 11.49
CA HIS A 97 -2.08 -22.48 11.46
C HIS A 97 -2.80 -21.18 11.11
N PHE A 98 -4.07 -21.29 10.72
CA PHE A 98 -4.91 -20.11 10.44
C PHE A 98 -5.04 -19.18 11.66
N THR A 99 -5.09 -19.74 12.87
CA THR A 99 -5.19 -18.99 14.14
C THR A 99 -4.04 -17.99 14.32
N ASP A 100 -2.89 -18.25 13.71
CA ASP A 100 -1.76 -17.32 13.73
C ASP A 100 -2.04 -16.02 12.95
N SER A 101 -2.92 -16.05 11.95
CA SER A 101 -3.29 -14.88 11.14
C SER A 101 -4.17 -13.88 11.90
N VAL A 102 -4.78 -14.30 13.01
CA VAL A 102 -5.67 -13.46 13.84
C VAL A 102 -5.06 -13.05 15.17
N ARG A 103 -3.79 -13.39 15.43
CA ARG A 103 -3.17 -13.11 16.74
C ARG A 103 -3.06 -11.64 17.11
N THR A 104 -3.03 -10.74 16.13
CA THR A 104 -3.00 -9.28 16.34
C THR A 104 -4.31 -8.74 16.91
N PHE A 105 -5.37 -9.56 16.94
CA PHE A 105 -6.65 -9.23 17.55
C PHE A 105 -6.74 -9.61 19.03
N ASP A 106 -5.69 -10.19 19.62
CA ASP A 106 -5.63 -10.44 21.06
C ASP A 106 -5.64 -9.11 21.85
N SER A 107 -6.42 -9.06 22.94
CA SER A 107 -6.62 -7.87 23.76
C SER A 107 -5.32 -7.23 24.27
N LYS A 108 -4.25 -8.02 24.47
CA LYS A 108 -2.97 -7.54 24.98
C LYS A 108 -2.17 -6.76 23.94
N VAL A 109 -2.37 -7.05 22.65
CA VAL A 109 -1.56 -6.51 21.54
C VAL A 109 -2.36 -5.63 20.56
N ILE A 110 -3.68 -5.78 20.52
CA ILE A 110 -4.52 -5.08 19.54
C ILE A 110 -4.40 -3.56 19.63
N GLY A 111 -4.27 -2.99 20.84
CA GLY A 111 -4.09 -1.56 21.05
C GLY A 111 -2.79 -1.02 20.44
N PRO A 112 -1.61 -1.53 20.84
CA PRO A 112 -0.34 -1.20 20.22
C PRO A 112 -0.32 -1.36 18.69
N VAL A 113 -0.87 -2.47 18.18
CA VAL A 113 -0.97 -2.74 16.74
C VAL A 113 -1.84 -1.69 16.05
N PHE A 114 -3.03 -1.44 16.58
CA PHE A 114 -3.95 -0.43 16.04
C PHE A 114 -3.31 0.95 15.99
N MET A 115 -2.70 1.40 17.09
CA MET A 115 -2.09 2.72 17.16
C MET A 115 -0.93 2.87 16.18
N THR A 116 -0.10 1.83 16.04
CA THR A 116 1.05 1.84 15.14
C THR A 116 0.61 1.84 13.68
N LEU A 117 -0.34 0.98 13.31
CA LEU A 117 -0.88 0.92 11.95
C LEU A 117 -1.65 2.18 11.58
N LEU A 118 -2.44 2.73 12.51
CA LEU A 118 -3.17 3.99 12.31
C LEU A 118 -2.20 5.14 12.12
N LEU A 119 -1.19 5.26 12.98
CA LEU A 119 -0.16 6.30 12.86
C LEU A 119 0.58 6.20 11.53
N LYS A 120 1.01 5.00 11.12
CA LYS A 120 1.63 4.76 9.82
C LYS A 120 0.74 5.26 8.69
N ARG A 121 -0.57 4.95 8.74
CA ARG A 121 -1.54 5.39 7.72
C ARG A 121 -1.74 6.88 7.68
N VAL A 122 -1.89 7.53 8.82
CA VAL A 122 -2.00 8.99 8.90
C VAL A 122 -0.75 9.65 8.32
N LEU A 123 0.45 9.18 8.68
CA LEU A 123 1.69 9.72 8.14
C LEU A 123 1.79 9.53 6.63
N LEU A 124 1.50 8.33 6.12
CA LEU A 124 1.48 8.09 4.67
C LEU A 124 0.42 8.95 3.96
N PHE A 125 -0.74 9.15 4.56
CA PHE A 125 -1.77 10.04 4.03
C PHE A 125 -1.26 11.49 3.94
N LEU A 126 -0.58 11.98 4.98
CA LEU A 126 0.03 13.32 5.00
C LEU A 126 1.11 13.48 3.94
N TRP A 127 1.95 12.47 3.73
CA TRP A 127 2.96 12.50 2.65
C TRP A 127 2.35 12.55 1.25
N ASN A 128 1.10 12.11 1.10
CA ASN A 128 0.36 12.17 -0.16
C ASN A 128 -0.43 13.48 -0.33
N ILE A 129 -0.26 14.51 0.51
CA ILE A 129 -1.04 15.76 0.43
C ILE A 129 -0.96 16.44 -0.95
N PHE A 130 0.23 16.47 -1.56
CA PHE A 130 0.42 17.03 -2.90
C PHE A 130 -0.28 16.22 -3.98
N VAL A 131 -0.30 14.90 -3.83
CA VAL A 131 -1.03 13.98 -4.73
C VAL A 131 -2.53 14.25 -4.63
N TRP A 132 -3.06 14.42 -3.42
CA TRP A 132 -4.47 14.74 -3.19
C TRP A 132 -4.87 16.09 -3.79
N ILE A 133 -4.05 17.13 -3.58
CA ILE A 133 -4.30 18.46 -4.14
C ILE A 133 -4.26 18.42 -5.67
N GLY A 134 -3.22 17.83 -6.27
CA GLY A 134 -3.08 17.72 -7.72
C GLY A 134 -4.22 16.96 -8.37
N SER A 135 -4.57 15.80 -7.80
CA SER A 135 -5.68 14.97 -8.29
C SER A 135 -7.03 15.70 -8.16
N GLY A 136 -7.25 16.41 -7.04
CA GLY A 136 -8.47 17.20 -6.83
C GLY A 136 -8.64 18.31 -7.86
N MET A 137 -7.56 19.06 -8.15
CA MET A 137 -7.55 20.08 -9.20
C MET A 137 -7.89 19.49 -10.57
N MET A 138 -7.29 18.35 -10.93
CA MET A 138 -7.55 17.67 -12.20
C MET A 138 -9.00 17.21 -12.33
N ILE A 139 -9.57 16.61 -11.29
CA ILE A 139 -10.95 16.11 -11.31
C ILE A 139 -11.94 17.28 -11.50
N LEU A 140 -11.76 18.37 -10.75
CA LEU A 140 -12.63 19.55 -10.84
C LEU A 140 -12.54 20.25 -12.21
N ALA A 141 -11.32 20.39 -12.74
CA ALA A 141 -11.11 20.97 -14.07
C ALA A 141 -11.70 20.08 -15.17
N SER A 142 -11.47 18.76 -15.11
CA SER A 142 -12.02 17.80 -16.08
C SER A 142 -13.54 17.81 -16.11
N PHE A 143 -14.18 17.84 -14.95
CA PHE A 143 -15.64 17.93 -14.86
C PHE A 143 -16.18 19.23 -15.47
N SER A 144 -15.46 20.35 -15.28
CA SER A 144 -15.82 21.64 -15.84
C SER A 144 -15.70 21.67 -17.37
N VAL A 145 -14.67 21.04 -17.92
CA VAL A 145 -14.49 20.88 -19.38
C VAL A 145 -15.61 20.00 -19.98
N ILE A 146 -15.94 18.88 -19.33
CA ILE A 146 -17.01 17.97 -19.75
C ILE A 146 -18.37 18.66 -19.84
N LYS A 147 -18.67 19.60 -18.94
CA LYS A 147 -19.90 20.41 -19.00
C LYS A 147 -19.95 21.39 -20.17
N LEU A 148 -18.80 21.85 -20.66
CA LEU A 148 -18.69 22.84 -21.73
C LEU A 148 -18.63 22.20 -23.13
N LEU A 149 -18.24 20.92 -23.21
CA LEU A 149 -18.11 20.13 -24.44
C LEU A 149 -19.38 20.09 -25.33
N PRO A 150 -20.62 19.95 -24.81
CA PRO A 150 -21.84 19.96 -25.63
C PRO A 150 -22.08 21.28 -26.36
N ASN A 151 -21.50 22.39 -25.89
CA ASN A 151 -21.61 23.72 -26.50
C ASN A 151 -20.45 24.04 -27.44
N SER A 152 -19.85 23.02 -28.07
CA SER A 152 -18.63 23.14 -28.90
C SER A 152 -18.74 24.14 -30.04
N GLN A 153 -19.92 24.29 -30.66
CA GLN A 153 -20.16 25.32 -31.69
C GLN A 153 -20.08 26.74 -31.10
N ALA A 154 -20.70 26.99 -29.95
CA ALA A 154 -20.61 28.26 -29.24
C ALA A 154 -19.21 28.54 -28.68
N LEU A 155 -18.46 27.48 -28.33
CA LEU A 155 -17.08 27.56 -27.89
C LEU A 155 -16.15 28.09 -29.00
N SER A 156 -16.39 27.68 -30.25
CA SER A 156 -15.58 28.16 -31.40
C SER A 156 -15.79 29.64 -31.72
N GLN A 157 -16.94 30.20 -31.37
CA GLN A 157 -17.31 31.58 -31.69
C GLN A 157 -17.08 32.56 -30.52
N ASN A 158 -16.97 32.08 -29.29
CA ASN A 158 -16.84 32.92 -28.10
C ASN A 158 -15.43 32.88 -27.50
N THR A 159 -14.66 33.95 -27.69
CA THR A 159 -13.29 34.10 -27.18
C THR A 159 -13.18 33.91 -25.66
N ALA A 160 -14.19 34.33 -24.88
CA ALA A 160 -14.17 34.17 -23.41
C ALA A 160 -14.36 32.71 -22.97
N LEU A 161 -15.11 31.91 -23.74
CA LEU A 161 -15.24 30.48 -23.48
C LEU A 161 -13.95 29.74 -23.87
N GLN A 162 -13.29 30.15 -24.95
CA GLN A 162 -11.99 29.59 -25.35
C GLN A 162 -10.91 29.83 -24.29
N THR A 163 -10.82 31.05 -23.76
CA THR A 163 -9.87 31.35 -22.68
C THR A 163 -10.18 30.57 -21.41
N THR A 164 -11.47 30.41 -21.06
CA THR A 164 -11.89 29.59 -19.91
C THR A 164 -11.45 28.13 -20.06
N VAL A 165 -11.70 27.52 -21.23
CA VAL A 165 -11.25 26.14 -21.50
C VAL A 165 -9.73 26.05 -21.47
N GLY A 166 -9.01 27.02 -22.03
CA GLY A 166 -7.55 27.11 -21.96
C GLY A 166 -7.04 27.14 -20.51
N THR A 167 -7.64 27.96 -19.63
CA THR A 167 -7.29 28.01 -18.21
C THR A 167 -7.58 26.69 -17.50
N LEU A 168 -8.71 26.02 -17.81
CA LEU A 168 -9.02 24.71 -17.24
C LEU A 168 -8.01 23.64 -17.66
N LEU A 169 -7.56 23.63 -18.91
CA LEU A 169 -6.50 22.73 -19.39
C LEU A 169 -5.17 23.00 -18.68
N LEU A 170 -4.83 24.27 -18.41
CA LEU A 170 -3.67 24.62 -17.60
C LEU A 170 -3.77 24.09 -16.17
N TYR A 171 -4.96 24.13 -15.54
CA TYR A 171 -5.14 23.52 -14.22
C TYR A 171 -4.99 22.01 -14.22
N ILE A 172 -5.40 21.33 -15.30
CA ILE A 172 -5.14 19.89 -15.45
C ILE A 172 -3.63 19.63 -15.54
N LEU A 173 -2.90 20.43 -16.34
CA LEU A 173 -1.45 20.30 -16.48
C LEU A 173 -0.72 20.57 -15.15
N ILE A 174 -1.06 21.65 -14.45
CA ILE A 174 -0.49 21.99 -13.15
C ILE A 174 -0.80 20.90 -12.12
N GLY A 175 -2.05 20.41 -12.09
CA GLY A 175 -2.46 19.31 -11.21
C GLY A 175 -1.66 18.03 -11.48
N PHE A 176 -1.41 17.72 -12.75
CA PHE A 176 -0.58 16.58 -13.14
C PHE A 176 0.88 16.73 -12.66
N ILE A 177 1.48 17.90 -12.85
CA ILE A 177 2.84 18.18 -12.36
C ILE A 177 2.90 18.04 -10.83
N LEU A 178 1.91 18.59 -10.11
CA LEU A 178 1.85 18.51 -8.65
C LEU A 178 1.70 17.06 -8.16
N MET A 179 0.90 16.26 -8.87
CA MET A 179 0.75 14.83 -8.60
C MET A 179 2.09 14.10 -8.75
N VAL A 180 2.83 14.34 -9.84
CA VAL A 180 4.14 13.72 -10.08
C VAL A 180 5.14 14.11 -9.00
N ILE A 181 5.23 15.40 -8.64
CA ILE A 181 6.08 15.89 -7.55
C ILE A 181 5.69 15.21 -6.22
N GLY A 182 4.39 15.13 -5.95
CA GLY A 182 3.87 14.45 -4.76
C GLY A 182 4.29 12.99 -4.67
N ILE A 183 4.22 12.24 -5.77
CA ILE A 183 4.67 10.84 -5.84
C ILE A 183 6.18 10.74 -5.57
N ILE A 184 7.00 11.61 -6.17
CA ILE A 184 8.46 11.62 -5.97
C ILE A 184 8.82 11.83 -4.50
N ILE A 185 8.06 12.68 -3.78
CA ILE A 185 8.26 12.94 -2.36
C ILE A 185 7.73 11.80 -1.49
N ALA A 186 6.56 11.24 -1.82
CA ALA A 186 5.90 10.22 -1.01
C ALA A 186 6.57 8.85 -1.11
N LEU A 187 7.07 8.48 -2.29
CA LEU A 187 7.61 7.15 -2.56
C LEU A 187 8.79 6.77 -1.63
N PRO A 188 9.82 7.63 -1.40
CA PRO A 188 10.88 7.33 -0.45
C PRO A 188 10.41 7.21 1.01
N GLN A 189 9.25 7.77 1.36
CA GLN A 189 8.67 7.68 2.72
C GLN A 189 7.89 6.38 2.89
N TYR A 190 7.21 5.92 1.83
CA TYR A 190 6.63 4.59 1.80
C TYR A 190 7.67 3.51 2.12
N TYR A 191 8.84 3.59 1.46
CA TYR A 191 9.95 2.69 1.76
C TYR A 191 10.56 2.92 3.15
N ALA A 192 10.61 4.16 3.65
CA ALA A 192 11.09 4.43 4.99
C ALA A 192 10.24 3.77 6.09
N TYR A 193 8.93 3.59 5.85
CA TYR A 193 7.99 2.97 6.79
C TYR A 193 7.72 1.49 6.49
N SER A 194 8.50 0.88 5.60
CA SER A 194 8.32 -0.52 5.20
C SER A 194 8.66 -1.54 6.30
N GLN A 195 9.39 -1.13 7.35
CA GLN A 195 9.82 -2.03 8.44
C GLN A 195 8.99 -1.88 9.72
N VAL A 196 7.98 -1.00 9.71
CA VAL A 196 7.17 -0.67 10.89
C VAL A 196 6.51 -1.91 11.47
N GLU A 197 5.91 -2.74 10.62
CA GLU A 197 5.23 -3.96 11.04
C GLU A 197 6.23 -4.95 11.67
N PHE A 198 7.40 -5.17 11.08
CA PHE A 198 8.38 -6.11 11.62
C PHE A 198 8.95 -5.65 12.97
N ILE A 199 9.27 -4.36 13.10
CA ILE A 199 9.77 -3.77 14.36
C ILE A 199 8.68 -3.82 15.45
N LEU A 200 7.42 -3.57 15.08
CA LEU A 200 6.29 -3.72 15.99
C LEU A 200 6.21 -5.16 16.52
N CYS A 201 6.31 -6.15 15.64
CA CYS A 201 6.27 -7.56 16.02
C CYS A 201 7.41 -7.93 16.98
N ASP A 202 8.63 -7.47 16.71
CA ASP A 202 9.79 -7.70 17.57
C ASP A 202 9.67 -7.03 18.94
N THR A 203 9.15 -5.80 18.98
CA THR A 203 8.97 -5.08 20.25
C THR A 203 7.82 -5.67 21.08
N LEU A 204 6.77 -6.19 20.44
CA LEU A 204 5.69 -6.90 21.13
C LEU A 204 6.15 -8.27 21.64
N GLU A 205 6.92 -9.02 20.84
CA GLU A 205 7.48 -10.31 21.26
C GLU A 205 8.41 -10.16 22.48
N ASN A 206 9.25 -9.12 22.48
CA ASN A 206 10.18 -8.85 23.58
C ASN A 206 9.60 -8.01 24.73
N GLN A 207 8.29 -7.71 24.70
CA GLN A 207 7.60 -6.87 25.69
C GLN A 207 8.26 -5.48 25.90
N SER A 208 8.91 -4.95 24.86
CA SER A 208 9.65 -3.68 24.86
C SER A 208 8.93 -2.57 24.07
N TYR A 209 7.64 -2.76 23.78
CA TYR A 209 6.82 -1.75 23.12
C TYR A 209 6.68 -0.50 24.00
N GLU A 210 7.18 0.63 23.52
CA GLU A 210 7.03 1.93 24.19
C GLU A 210 5.96 2.80 23.52
N SER A 211 6.09 3.02 22.21
CA SER A 211 5.22 3.94 21.48
C SER A 211 5.26 3.69 19.97
N ALA A 212 4.11 3.87 19.33
CA ALA A 212 3.96 3.86 17.87
C ALA A 212 4.97 4.82 17.18
N PHE A 213 5.18 6.02 17.73
CA PHE A 213 6.12 6.98 17.15
C PHE A 213 7.57 6.48 17.16
N LYS A 214 7.97 5.77 18.22
CA LYS A 214 9.31 5.18 18.32
C LYS A 214 9.51 4.15 17.22
N ILE A 215 8.53 3.27 16.99
CA ILE A 215 8.56 2.26 15.93
C ILE A 215 8.70 2.90 14.54
N ILE A 216 7.88 3.92 14.24
CA ILE A 216 7.96 4.64 12.97
C ILE A 216 9.34 5.27 12.77
N ARG A 217 9.89 5.90 13.81
CA ARG A 217 11.21 6.53 13.78
C ARG A 217 12.30 5.50 13.56
N THR A 218 12.26 4.37 14.26
CA THR A 218 13.20 3.26 14.11
C THR A 218 13.15 2.71 12.69
N SER A 219 11.97 2.47 12.12
CA SER A 219 11.84 2.04 10.71
C SER A 219 12.51 3.02 9.76
N ARG A 220 12.29 4.32 9.95
CA ARG A 220 12.89 5.35 9.08
C ARG A 220 14.42 5.39 9.21
N GLN A 221 14.96 5.16 10.40
CA GLN A 221 16.40 5.09 10.65
C GLN A 221 17.00 3.82 10.05
N MET A 222 16.39 2.67 10.28
CA MET A 222 16.78 1.36 9.76
C MET A 222 16.85 1.37 8.22
N MET A 223 15.91 2.05 7.56
CA MET A 223 15.85 2.10 6.11
C MET A 223 16.85 3.08 5.45
N LYS A 224 17.62 3.87 6.19
CA LYS A 224 18.65 4.76 5.60
C LYS A 224 19.71 3.91 4.89
N GLY A 225 19.94 4.16 3.60
CA GLY A 225 20.85 3.36 2.76
C GLY A 225 20.21 2.09 2.16
N TYR A 226 19.05 1.65 2.66
CA TYR A 226 18.40 0.41 2.22
C TYR A 226 17.14 0.62 1.36
N LYS A 227 16.64 1.86 1.24
CA LYS A 227 15.44 2.19 0.43
C LYS A 227 15.55 1.71 -1.02
N GLY A 228 16.69 1.95 -1.66
CA GLY A 228 16.94 1.52 -3.04
C GLY A 228 16.96 0.00 -3.18
N LYS A 229 17.62 -0.70 -2.24
CA LYS A 229 17.62 -2.17 -2.21
C LYS A 229 16.20 -2.74 -2.08
N ARG A 230 15.36 -2.12 -1.23
CA ARG A 230 13.95 -2.51 -1.07
C ARG A 230 13.12 -2.25 -2.32
N PHE A 231 13.31 -1.10 -2.96
CA PHE A 231 12.65 -0.77 -4.23
C PHE A 231 13.01 -1.77 -5.33
N VAL A 232 14.29 -2.10 -5.49
CA VAL A 232 14.73 -3.10 -6.48
C VAL A 232 14.16 -4.48 -6.16
N LEU A 233 14.11 -4.88 -4.88
CA LEU A 233 13.46 -6.12 -4.47
C LEU A 233 12.00 -6.17 -4.94
N ASP A 234 11.22 -5.12 -4.68
CA ASP A 234 9.82 -5.04 -5.11
C ASP A 234 9.67 -5.04 -6.64
N LEU A 235 10.58 -4.38 -7.38
CA LEU A 235 10.62 -4.43 -8.85
C LEU A 235 10.82 -5.86 -9.37
N THR A 236 11.59 -6.70 -8.69
CA THR A 236 11.74 -8.10 -9.12
C THR A 236 10.44 -8.91 -9.03
N PHE A 237 9.44 -8.42 -8.29
CA PHE A 237 8.13 -9.05 -8.18
C PHE A 237 7.09 -8.49 -9.14
N ILE A 238 7.45 -7.50 -9.98
CA ILE A 238 6.49 -6.84 -10.89
C ILE A 238 5.80 -7.84 -11.83
N GLY A 239 6.53 -8.85 -12.32
CA GLY A 239 5.95 -9.91 -13.16
C GLY A 239 4.92 -10.78 -12.42
N TRP A 240 5.13 -11.01 -11.12
CA TRP A 240 4.19 -11.77 -10.28
C TRP A 240 2.92 -10.97 -9.98
N TYR A 241 3.06 -9.66 -9.77
CA TYR A 241 1.91 -8.77 -9.65
C TYR A 241 1.12 -8.68 -10.95
N LEU A 242 1.79 -8.63 -12.10
CA LEU A 242 1.14 -8.66 -13.41
C LEU A 242 0.38 -9.97 -13.63
N LEU A 243 0.98 -11.12 -13.28
CA LEU A 243 0.31 -12.42 -13.32
C LEU A 243 -0.93 -12.45 -12.42
N THR A 244 -0.85 -11.84 -11.24
CA THR A 244 -1.99 -11.69 -10.33
C THR A 244 -3.11 -10.86 -10.96
N ALA A 245 -2.78 -9.78 -11.68
CA ALA A 245 -3.77 -8.97 -12.38
C ALA A 245 -4.45 -9.75 -13.53
N ILE A 246 -3.68 -10.48 -14.35
CA ILE A 246 -4.21 -11.27 -15.48
C ILE A 246 -5.13 -12.40 -15.01
N THR A 247 -4.81 -13.02 -13.86
CA THR A 247 -5.60 -14.12 -13.28
C THR A 247 -6.74 -13.63 -12.38
N LEU A 248 -7.13 -12.35 -12.47
CA LEU A 248 -8.16 -11.72 -11.64
C LEU A 248 -7.98 -11.93 -10.13
N GLY A 249 -6.72 -11.95 -9.68
CA GLY A 249 -6.35 -12.12 -8.27
C GLY A 249 -6.08 -13.56 -7.85
N ILE A 250 -6.37 -14.58 -8.66
CA ILE A 250 -6.19 -15.99 -8.25
C ILE A 250 -4.71 -16.33 -7.98
N ALA A 251 -3.78 -15.80 -8.76
CA ALA A 251 -2.34 -16.05 -8.53
C ALA A 251 -1.84 -15.48 -7.19
N SER A 252 -2.60 -14.60 -6.51
CA SER A 252 -2.24 -14.08 -5.18
C SER A 252 -2.06 -15.19 -4.14
N ILE A 253 -2.70 -16.35 -4.33
CA ILE A 253 -2.54 -17.54 -3.47
C ILE A 253 -1.06 -17.95 -3.36
N TYR A 254 -0.32 -17.93 -4.47
CA TYR A 254 1.11 -18.28 -4.50
C TYR A 254 2.01 -17.08 -4.29
N VAL A 255 1.59 -15.92 -4.79
CA VAL A 255 2.41 -14.70 -4.80
C VAL A 255 2.53 -14.10 -3.39
N TYR A 256 1.45 -14.05 -2.61
CA TYR A 256 1.47 -13.38 -1.30
C TYR A 256 2.44 -14.06 -0.33
N PRO A 257 2.37 -15.38 -0.07
CA PRO A 257 3.33 -16.03 0.82
C PRO A 257 4.77 -15.83 0.34
N TYR A 258 5.02 -15.95 -0.97
CA TYR A 258 6.36 -15.79 -1.53
C TYR A 258 6.93 -14.38 -1.35
N VAL A 259 6.18 -13.36 -1.76
CA VAL A 259 6.58 -11.95 -1.66
C VAL A 259 6.78 -11.57 -0.21
N TYR A 260 5.81 -11.87 0.65
CA TYR A 260 5.87 -11.47 2.06
C TYR A 260 6.99 -12.19 2.82
N THR A 261 7.29 -13.45 2.51
CA THR A 261 8.50 -14.11 3.06
C THR A 261 9.78 -13.43 2.62
N ALA A 262 9.90 -13.04 1.34
CA ALA A 262 11.07 -12.27 0.88
C ALA A 262 11.17 -10.92 1.60
N GLN A 263 10.04 -10.25 1.83
CA GLN A 263 10.02 -9.00 2.58
C GLN A 263 10.45 -9.16 4.04
N THR A 264 10.09 -10.26 4.70
CA THR A 264 10.55 -10.58 6.06
C THR A 264 12.03 -10.94 6.08
N LEU A 265 12.53 -11.71 5.11
CA LEU A 265 13.97 -11.99 4.98
C LEU A 265 14.79 -10.72 4.75
N PHE A 266 14.22 -9.75 4.02
CA PHE A 266 14.87 -8.45 3.83
C PHE A 266 15.04 -7.71 5.16
N TYR A 267 14.03 -7.73 6.03
CA TYR A 267 14.12 -7.14 7.36
C TYR A 267 15.27 -7.77 8.17
N GLU A 268 15.31 -9.10 8.23
CA GLU A 268 16.37 -9.85 8.92
C GLU A 268 17.76 -9.57 8.34
N ALA A 269 17.88 -9.47 7.03
CA ALA A 269 19.15 -9.14 6.37
C ALA A 269 19.62 -7.71 6.69
N VAL A 270 18.70 -6.74 6.76
CA VAL A 270 19.03 -5.36 7.17
C VAL A 270 19.50 -5.33 8.62
N LEU A 271 18.80 -6.02 9.53
CA LEU A 271 19.17 -6.09 10.94
C LEU A 271 20.59 -6.66 11.11
N LYS A 272 20.89 -7.77 10.42
CA LYS A 272 22.23 -8.40 10.42
C LYS A 272 23.33 -7.47 9.88
N GLU A 273 23.08 -6.71 8.81
CA GLU A 273 24.06 -5.76 8.28
C GLU A 273 24.31 -4.60 9.27
N GLN A 274 23.28 -4.14 9.99
CA GLN A 274 23.40 -3.08 10.99
C GLN A 274 24.16 -3.52 12.24
N ASP A 275 23.95 -4.74 12.72
CA ASP A 275 24.68 -5.29 13.86
C ASP A 275 26.18 -5.45 13.56
N GLN A 276 26.52 -5.76 12.30
CA GLN A 276 27.92 -5.91 11.84
C GLN A 276 28.62 -4.56 11.60
N THR A 277 27.86 -3.49 11.37
CA THR A 277 28.39 -2.14 11.16
C THR A 277 27.64 -1.15 12.05
N PRO A 278 27.93 -1.10 13.36
CA PRO A 278 27.30 -0.12 14.24
C PRO A 278 27.60 1.27 13.71
N ILE A 279 26.55 1.97 13.26
CA ILE A 279 26.65 3.34 12.78
C ILE A 279 26.93 4.18 14.03
N PHE A 280 28.21 4.43 14.32
CA PHE A 280 28.64 5.40 15.32
C PHE A 280 28.05 6.76 14.91
N TYR A 281 27.10 7.25 15.70
CA TYR A 281 26.59 8.63 15.61
C TYR A 281 27.46 9.56 16.45
#